data_AF-A0A2P6W9Y5-F1
#
_entry.id   AF-A0A2P6W9Y5-F1
#
_cell.length_a   1.000
_cell.length_b   1.000
_cell.length_c   1.000
_cell.angle_alpha   90.00
_cell.angle_beta   90.00
_cell.angle_gamma   90.00
#
_symmetry.space_group_name_H-M   'P 1'
#
loop_
_entity.id
_entity.type
_entity.pdbx_description
1 polymer ?
#
loop_
_entity_poly.entity_id
_entity_poly.type
_entity_poly.pdbx_seq_one_letter_code
_entity_poly.pdbx_strand_id
1 'polypeptide(L)'
;LFEDNEDWKDYWMNDHSDVFYSIGKDNTIFHTVIWPSMLKGASTDEIEYEMPRYEFIQQYLLAEDTQFSKSRGTGLSTSDALDKYPADYWRFYLARNIPEDHDTKFSWDDFEAEINNVLNDTVGNFINRTLSLAEQWFENEVPVGELTEADEQALEEAEKTIDNYVEAFENHDLKEGLSHAIELARIGDRYLSEEEPWNNEDRREETIHVSVQIIRALGATLYPFTPETTEKIEDMLNAEIHTSEGVDALVDPLLGGLEPGHELGKREILFEKIDTSDQQGEDEMEHEFNEDTISFDDFQNMDIRTGEVEEVEEHPNADKLYKVKVNVGKTTLQTCAGLKNFYEKEELEGKKVVVLANLEPTELRGEKSECMMLAAE
;
A
#
# COMPACT_ATOMS: atom_id res chain seq x y z
N LEU A 1 8.39 26.06 -16.86
CA LEU A 1 7.41 26.69 -15.95
C LEU A 1 7.64 28.18 -15.78
N PHE A 2 8.88 28.70 -15.79
CA PHE A 2 9.10 30.16 -15.94
C PHE A 2 10.24 30.41 -16.94
N GLU A 3 9.89 30.63 -18.21
CA GLU A 3 10.83 31.14 -19.21
C GLU A 3 10.80 32.68 -19.15
N ASP A 4 11.87 33.29 -18.61
CA ASP A 4 12.19 34.73 -18.69
C ASP A 4 11.05 35.74 -18.35
N ASN A 5 10.17 35.43 -17.40
CA ASN A 5 9.27 36.44 -16.82
C ASN A 5 9.28 36.46 -15.29
N GLU A 6 8.74 37.53 -14.71
CA GLU A 6 8.73 37.74 -13.26
C GLU A 6 7.58 37.03 -12.52
N ASP A 7 6.74 36.23 -13.20
CA ASP A 7 5.54 35.62 -12.63
C ASP A 7 5.86 34.64 -11.50
N TRP A 8 7.07 34.06 -11.48
CA TRP A 8 7.51 33.24 -10.35
C TRP A 8 7.48 34.01 -9.01
N LYS A 9 7.66 35.34 -9.04
CA LYS A 9 7.57 36.18 -7.84
C LYS A 9 6.15 36.18 -7.28
N ASP A 10 5.13 36.04 -8.12
CA ASP A 10 3.73 35.98 -7.69
C ASP A 10 3.38 34.68 -6.96
N TYR A 11 4.25 33.67 -6.98
CA TYR A 11 4.11 32.45 -6.17
C TYR A 11 5.00 32.47 -4.92
N TRP A 12 6.17 33.10 -5.01
CA TRP A 12 7.24 32.99 -4.01
C TRP A 12 7.48 34.25 -3.19
N MET A 13 7.01 35.41 -3.65
CA MET A 13 7.27 36.73 -3.08
C MET A 13 5.98 37.54 -2.87
N ASN A 14 5.04 36.98 -2.13
CA ASN A 14 3.74 37.59 -1.85
C ASN A 14 3.16 37.09 -0.51
N ASP A 15 2.00 37.60 -0.11
CA ASP A 15 1.29 37.29 1.14
C ASP A 15 -0.04 36.53 0.92
N HIS A 16 -0.34 36.10 -0.30
CA HIS A 16 -1.63 35.51 -0.70
C HIS A 16 -1.51 34.10 -1.30
N SER A 17 -0.29 33.59 -1.46
CA SER A 17 -0.01 32.23 -1.90
C SER A 17 0.20 31.32 -0.71
N ASP A 18 -0.39 30.13 -0.74
CA ASP A 18 -0.06 29.07 0.19
C ASP A 18 0.91 28.10 -0.47
N VAL A 19 2.15 28.03 0.03
CA VAL A 19 3.20 27.17 -0.53
C VAL A 19 3.35 25.89 0.32
N PHE A 20 2.78 24.79 -0.17
CA PHE A 20 2.84 23.49 0.49
C PHE A 20 4.08 22.70 0.09
N TYR A 21 4.72 22.07 1.07
CA TYR A 21 5.90 21.22 0.87
C TYR A 21 5.58 19.78 1.24
N SER A 22 5.75 18.87 0.27
CA SER A 22 5.74 17.43 0.50
C SER A 22 7.16 16.90 0.60
N ILE A 23 7.48 16.30 1.75
CA ILE A 23 8.84 15.85 2.10
C ILE A 23 8.81 14.54 2.88
N GLY A 24 9.84 13.72 2.71
CA GLY A 24 10.11 12.61 3.64
C GLY A 24 10.72 13.10 4.96
N LYS A 25 10.49 12.37 6.05
CA LYS A 25 10.90 12.75 7.41
C LYS A 25 12.38 13.12 7.58
N ASP A 26 13.29 12.56 6.79
CA ASP A 26 14.72 12.89 6.85
C ASP A 26 15.04 14.33 6.47
N ASN A 27 14.18 14.93 5.65
CA ASN A 27 14.33 16.31 5.20
C ASN A 27 13.72 17.31 6.19
N THR A 28 13.11 16.85 7.28
CA THR A 28 12.40 17.71 8.25
C THR A 28 13.27 18.83 8.81
N ILE A 29 14.52 18.56 9.21
CA ILE A 29 15.38 19.64 9.77
C ILE A 29 15.71 20.70 8.71
N PHE A 30 16.01 20.26 7.49
CA PHE A 30 16.32 21.18 6.41
C PHE A 30 15.11 22.05 6.11
N HIS A 31 13.95 21.42 5.93
CA HIS A 31 12.74 22.12 5.56
C HIS A 31 12.20 22.94 6.71
N THR A 32 12.08 22.46 7.95
CA THR A 32 11.42 23.21 9.04
C THR A 32 12.29 24.27 9.74
N VAL A 33 13.62 24.21 9.58
CA VAL A 33 14.56 25.12 10.27
C VAL A 33 15.47 25.86 9.31
N ILE A 34 16.26 25.12 8.50
CA ILE A 34 17.33 25.71 7.69
C ILE A 34 16.72 26.57 6.58
N TRP A 35 15.78 26.02 5.83
CA TRP A 35 15.15 26.68 4.68
C TRP A 35 14.35 27.93 5.08
N PRO A 36 13.44 27.90 6.07
CA PRO A 36 12.80 29.06 6.69
C PRO A 36 13.78 30.14 7.14
N SER A 37 14.92 29.75 7.72
CA SER A 37 15.93 30.70 8.15
C SER A 37 16.61 31.37 6.96
N MET A 38 16.85 30.61 5.88
CA MET A 38 17.36 31.15 4.62
C MET A 38 16.37 32.10 3.96
N LEU A 39 15.09 31.73 3.86
CA LEU A 39 14.03 32.59 3.32
C LEU A 39 13.92 33.88 4.12
N LYS A 40 13.80 33.80 5.45
CA LYS A 40 13.77 34.98 6.33
C LYS A 40 15.02 35.84 6.24
N GLY A 41 16.20 35.23 6.10
CA GLY A 41 17.46 35.96 5.95
C GLY A 41 17.65 36.61 4.58
N ALA A 42 17.01 36.06 3.55
CA ALA A 42 16.98 36.62 2.20
C ALA A 42 15.88 37.67 2.01
N SER A 43 14.84 37.63 2.85
CA SER A 43 13.81 38.67 2.88
C SER A 43 14.38 40.02 3.34
N THR A 44 13.90 41.09 2.71
CA THR A 44 14.23 42.49 2.97
C THR A 44 12.94 43.32 3.00
N ASP A 45 13.02 44.62 3.29
CA ASP A 45 11.86 45.52 3.24
C ASP A 45 11.21 45.60 1.84
N GLU A 46 11.94 45.20 0.78
CA GLU A 46 11.47 45.21 -0.62
C GLU A 46 11.11 43.81 -1.16
N ILE A 47 11.52 42.74 -0.47
CA ILE A 47 11.37 41.36 -0.93
C ILE A 47 10.98 40.52 0.29
N GLU A 48 9.75 40.01 0.33
CA GLU A 48 9.32 39.06 1.36
C GLU A 48 9.03 37.73 0.71
N TYR A 49 9.76 36.68 1.09
CA TYR A 49 9.49 35.33 0.60
C TYR A 49 8.38 34.66 1.40
N GLU A 50 7.47 33.98 0.70
CA GLU A 50 6.39 33.22 1.32
C GLU A 50 6.94 32.05 2.12
N MET A 51 6.33 31.79 3.28
CA MET A 51 6.82 30.79 4.21
C MET A 51 6.23 29.41 3.88
N PRO A 52 7.04 28.35 3.91
CA PRO A 52 6.57 26.98 3.68
C PRO A 52 5.50 26.52 4.69
N ARG A 53 4.45 25.88 4.19
CA ARG A 53 3.49 25.06 4.94
C ARG A 53 3.87 23.58 4.81
N TYR A 54 3.97 22.88 5.94
CA TYR A 54 4.42 21.48 5.99
C TYR A 54 3.25 20.56 6.34
N GLU A 55 2.33 20.37 5.41
CA GLU A 55 1.19 19.49 5.61
C GLU A 55 1.53 18.02 5.27
N PHE A 56 2.52 17.79 4.40
CA PHE A 56 2.85 16.45 3.89
C PHE A 56 4.26 15.99 4.30
N ILE A 57 4.47 15.72 5.59
CA ILE A 57 5.72 15.09 6.08
C ILE A 57 5.49 13.58 6.19
N GLN A 58 5.96 12.81 5.21
CA GLN A 58 5.74 11.36 5.18
C GLN A 58 6.79 10.59 6.00
N GLN A 59 6.33 9.56 6.72
CA GLN A 59 7.18 8.54 7.32
C GLN A 59 7.72 7.57 6.25
N TYR A 60 8.42 6.50 6.64
CA TYR A 60 8.97 5.56 5.66
C TYR A 60 7.93 4.55 5.20
N LEU A 61 7.96 4.26 3.90
CA LEU A 61 7.44 3.01 3.36
C LEU A 61 8.59 1.98 3.36
N LEU A 62 8.42 0.91 4.12
CA LEU A 62 9.37 -0.19 4.26
C LEU A 62 8.94 -1.38 3.39
N ALA A 63 9.87 -2.16 2.85
CA ALA A 63 9.52 -3.48 2.31
C ALA A 63 9.43 -4.49 3.48
N GLU A 64 8.70 -5.60 3.29
CA GLU A 64 8.31 -6.56 4.35
C GLU A 64 9.38 -6.74 5.44
N ASP A 65 10.62 -7.10 5.06
CA ASP A 65 11.72 -7.34 6.00
C ASP A 65 13.03 -6.54 5.76
N THR A 66 13.07 -5.60 4.82
CA THR A 66 14.24 -4.71 4.64
C THR A 66 13.90 -3.30 4.13
N GLN A 67 14.80 -2.33 4.40
CA GLN A 67 14.77 -1.02 3.73
C GLN A 67 15.18 -1.17 2.25
N PHE A 68 14.46 -0.49 1.35
CA PHE A 68 14.79 -0.41 -0.08
C PHE A 68 16.28 -0.03 -0.29
N SER A 69 17.08 -0.95 -0.83
CA SER A 69 18.52 -0.88 -1.02
C SER A 69 18.90 -1.42 -2.41
N LYS A 70 19.10 -0.51 -3.37
CA LYS A 70 19.58 -0.82 -4.74
C LYS A 70 20.88 -1.66 -4.79
N SER A 71 21.68 -1.66 -3.72
CA SER A 71 22.95 -2.41 -3.68
C SER A 71 22.81 -3.85 -3.16
N ARG A 72 21.65 -4.23 -2.61
CA ARG A 72 21.41 -5.57 -2.01
C ARG A 72 20.28 -6.33 -2.70
N GLY A 73 19.75 -5.85 -3.83
CA GLY A 73 18.63 -6.46 -4.54
C GLY A 73 17.27 -6.33 -3.81
N THR A 74 17.27 -5.84 -2.58
CA THR A 74 16.09 -5.68 -1.74
C THR A 74 15.46 -4.33 -2.03
N GLY A 75 14.37 -4.32 -2.79
CA GLY A 75 13.57 -3.13 -3.04
C GLY A 75 13.20 -2.91 -4.51
N LEU A 76 11.93 -2.56 -4.74
CA LEU A 76 11.35 -2.29 -6.04
C LEU A 76 11.61 -0.84 -6.48
N SER A 77 12.31 -0.64 -7.60
CA SER A 77 12.42 0.69 -8.19
C SER A 77 11.15 1.05 -8.95
N THR A 78 10.89 2.34 -9.17
CA THR A 78 9.69 2.78 -9.91
C THR A 78 9.62 2.18 -11.32
N SER A 79 10.75 2.04 -12.03
CA SER A 79 10.75 1.40 -13.34
C SER A 79 10.39 -0.09 -13.25
N ASP A 80 10.96 -0.80 -12.28
CA ASP A 80 10.70 -2.22 -12.11
C ASP A 80 9.25 -2.47 -11.66
N ALA A 81 8.67 -1.54 -10.89
CA ALA A 81 7.26 -1.57 -10.50
C ALA A 81 6.34 -1.43 -11.73
N LEU A 82 6.62 -0.45 -12.59
CA LEU A 82 5.83 -0.17 -13.79
C LEU A 82 6.00 -1.24 -14.88
N ASP A 83 7.12 -1.97 -14.89
CA ASP A 83 7.29 -3.15 -15.74
C ASP A 83 6.40 -4.33 -15.31
N LYS A 84 5.95 -4.36 -14.05
CA LYS A 84 5.13 -5.45 -13.47
C LYS A 84 3.63 -5.18 -13.55
N TYR A 85 3.19 -4.01 -13.08
CA TYR A 85 1.76 -3.66 -13.00
C TYR A 85 1.49 -2.21 -13.43
N PRO A 86 0.26 -1.89 -13.89
CA PRO A 86 -0.11 -0.54 -14.32
C PRO A 86 0.14 0.53 -13.25
N ALA A 87 0.41 1.76 -13.67
CA ALA A 87 0.71 2.88 -12.78
C ALA A 87 -0.42 3.13 -11.76
N ASP A 88 -1.68 3.05 -12.20
CA ASP A 88 -2.85 3.26 -11.35
C ASP A 88 -2.93 2.27 -10.19
N TYR A 89 -2.48 1.02 -10.36
CA TYR A 89 -2.50 0.01 -9.30
C TYR A 89 -1.55 0.43 -8.18
N TRP A 90 -0.35 0.88 -8.55
CA TRP A 90 0.63 1.42 -7.61
C TRP A 90 0.14 2.70 -6.94
N ARG A 91 -0.42 3.64 -7.70
CA ARG A 91 -0.94 4.90 -7.16
C ARG A 91 -2.05 4.66 -6.14
N PHE A 92 -3.01 3.80 -6.47
CA PHE A 92 -4.10 3.41 -5.60
C PHE A 92 -3.58 2.79 -4.29
N TYR A 93 -2.71 1.77 -4.40
CA TYR A 93 -2.17 1.09 -3.23
C TYR A 93 -1.35 2.02 -2.33
N LEU A 94 -0.49 2.84 -2.92
CA LEU A 94 0.36 3.78 -2.18
C LEU A 94 -0.46 4.88 -1.50
N ALA A 95 -1.56 5.35 -2.12
CA ALA A 95 -2.47 6.31 -1.50
C ALA A 95 -3.25 5.69 -0.32
N ARG A 96 -3.69 4.43 -0.43
CA ARG A 96 -4.31 3.68 0.68
C ARG A 96 -3.36 3.49 1.87
N ASN A 97 -2.08 3.30 1.58
CA ASN A 97 -1.04 2.96 2.54
C ASN A 97 -0.02 4.07 2.77
N ILE A 98 -0.42 5.33 2.51
CA ILE A 98 0.47 6.48 2.67
C ILE A 98 0.95 6.59 4.14
N PRO A 99 2.26 6.68 4.39
CA PRO A 99 2.81 6.71 5.75
C PRO A 99 2.73 8.11 6.35
N GLU A 100 1.62 8.42 7.03
CA GLU A 100 1.39 9.74 7.67
C GLU A 100 1.92 9.77 9.11
N ASP A 101 1.33 8.97 10.00
CA ASP A 101 1.68 8.99 11.44
C ASP A 101 2.85 8.06 11.80
N HIS A 102 2.97 6.94 11.11
CA HIS A 102 3.94 5.88 11.38
C HIS A 102 4.45 5.28 10.08
N ASP A 103 5.60 4.59 10.16
CA ASP A 103 6.16 3.87 9.03
C ASP A 103 5.16 2.77 8.58
N THR A 104 4.90 2.66 7.28
CA THR A 104 4.06 1.61 6.69
C THR A 104 4.92 0.55 6.02
N LYS A 105 4.41 -0.68 5.93
CA LYS A 105 5.09 -1.79 5.25
C LYS A 105 4.33 -2.15 3.97
N PHE A 106 5.05 -2.24 2.86
CA PHE A 106 4.57 -2.85 1.62
C PHE A 106 4.57 -4.37 1.77
N SER A 107 3.51 -5.02 1.28
CA SER A 107 3.39 -6.46 1.15
C SER A 107 2.77 -6.82 -0.20
N TRP A 108 3.28 -7.86 -0.85
CA TRP A 108 2.70 -8.34 -2.10
C TRP A 108 1.29 -8.91 -1.90
N ASP A 109 1.05 -9.60 -0.78
CA ASP A 109 -0.28 -10.12 -0.42
C ASP A 109 -1.30 -8.99 -0.26
N ASP A 110 -0.91 -7.92 0.43
CA ASP A 110 -1.76 -6.74 0.65
C ASP A 110 -1.98 -5.98 -0.67
N PHE A 111 -0.95 -5.85 -1.50
CA PHE A 111 -1.07 -5.27 -2.84
C PHE A 111 -2.07 -6.05 -3.70
N GLU A 112 -1.94 -7.37 -3.77
CA GLU A 112 -2.89 -8.22 -4.48
C GLU A 112 -4.31 -8.08 -3.93
N ALA A 113 -4.47 -8.11 -2.61
CA ALA A 113 -5.77 -8.01 -1.96
C ALA A 113 -6.47 -6.68 -2.26
N GLU A 114 -5.75 -5.56 -2.21
CA GLU A 114 -6.31 -4.23 -2.50
C GLU A 114 -6.71 -4.10 -3.98
N ILE A 115 -5.89 -4.60 -4.92
CA ILE A 115 -6.24 -4.56 -6.35
C ILE A 115 -7.40 -5.51 -6.67
N ASN A 116 -7.36 -6.76 -6.19
CA ASN A 116 -8.35 -7.76 -6.54
C ASN A 116 -9.70 -7.50 -5.85
N ASN A 117 -9.69 -7.21 -4.55
CA ASN A 117 -10.93 -7.12 -3.77
C ASN A 117 -11.55 -5.72 -3.82
N VAL A 118 -10.73 -4.67 -3.91
CA VAL A 118 -11.24 -3.28 -3.91
C VAL A 118 -11.39 -2.76 -5.33
N LEU A 119 -10.31 -2.65 -6.11
CA LEU A 119 -10.42 -2.13 -7.48
C LEU A 119 -11.23 -3.06 -8.38
N ASN A 120 -10.90 -4.34 -8.46
CA ASN A 120 -11.61 -5.24 -9.38
C ASN A 120 -13.00 -5.63 -8.86
N ASP A 121 -13.10 -6.22 -7.67
CA ASP A 121 -14.36 -6.80 -7.16
C ASP A 121 -15.38 -5.76 -6.64
N THR A 122 -14.94 -4.57 -6.22
CA THR A 122 -15.86 -3.51 -5.75
C THR A 122 -16.08 -2.45 -6.83
N VAL A 123 -15.05 -1.68 -7.17
CA VAL A 123 -15.15 -0.54 -8.11
C VAL A 123 -15.47 -1.03 -9.52
N GLY A 124 -14.65 -1.95 -10.04
CA GLY A 124 -14.76 -2.49 -11.39
C GLY A 124 -16.04 -3.28 -11.61
N ASN A 125 -16.47 -4.07 -10.62
CA ASN A 125 -17.69 -4.85 -10.70
C ASN A 125 -18.93 -3.97 -10.77
N PHE A 126 -19.04 -2.95 -9.90
CA PHE A 126 -20.17 -2.01 -9.92
C PHE A 126 -20.30 -1.32 -11.30
N ILE A 127 -19.20 -0.76 -11.80
CA ILE A 127 -19.18 -0.06 -13.10
C ILE A 127 -19.56 -1.02 -14.23
N ASN A 128 -18.89 -2.17 -14.32
CA ASN A 128 -19.14 -3.13 -15.39
C ASN A 128 -20.57 -3.66 -15.39
N ARG A 129 -21.11 -3.98 -14.21
CA ARG A 129 -22.46 -4.52 -14.07
C ARG A 129 -23.49 -3.49 -14.49
N THR A 130 -23.40 -2.26 -13.99
CA THR A 130 -24.31 -1.18 -14.35
C THR A 130 -24.29 -0.88 -15.85
N LEU A 131 -23.10 -0.67 -16.43
CA LEU A 131 -22.98 -0.34 -17.85
C LEU A 131 -23.38 -1.52 -18.75
N SER A 132 -23.12 -2.77 -18.34
CA SER A 132 -23.61 -3.94 -19.08
C SER A 132 -25.14 -4.02 -19.08
N LEU A 133 -25.80 -3.61 -17.99
CA LEU A 133 -27.26 -3.58 -17.92
C LEU A 133 -27.84 -2.43 -18.75
N ALA A 134 -27.18 -1.26 -18.76
CA ALA A 134 -27.53 -0.15 -19.64
C ALA A 134 -27.44 -0.53 -21.13
N GLU A 135 -26.34 -1.19 -21.53
CA GLU A 135 -26.16 -1.73 -22.88
C GLU A 135 -27.26 -2.76 -23.25
N GLN A 136 -27.60 -3.65 -22.31
CA GLN A 136 -28.56 -4.73 -22.55
C GLN A 136 -30.01 -4.25 -22.65
N TRP A 137 -30.41 -3.27 -21.84
CA TRP A 137 -31.82 -2.88 -21.67
C TRP A 137 -32.19 -1.57 -22.34
N PHE A 138 -31.23 -0.66 -22.55
CA PHE A 138 -31.50 0.73 -22.91
C PHE A 138 -30.69 1.21 -24.12
N GLU A 139 -30.31 0.28 -25.01
CA GLU A 139 -29.56 0.60 -26.24
C GLU A 139 -28.26 1.39 -25.99
N ASN A 140 -27.65 1.20 -24.81
CA ASN A 140 -26.48 1.95 -24.34
C ASN A 140 -26.72 3.46 -24.16
N GLU A 141 -27.95 3.86 -23.82
CA GLU A 141 -28.33 5.21 -23.46
C GLU A 141 -28.75 5.30 -21.99
N VAL A 142 -28.62 6.49 -21.39
CA VAL A 142 -29.12 6.76 -20.04
C VAL A 142 -30.66 6.79 -20.07
N PRO A 143 -31.36 5.93 -19.30
CA PRO A 143 -32.83 5.91 -19.30
C PRO A 143 -33.42 7.13 -18.56
N VAL A 144 -34.70 7.39 -18.84
CA VAL A 144 -35.51 8.36 -18.08
C VAL A 144 -35.97 7.69 -16.79
N GLY A 145 -35.56 8.17 -15.62
CA GLY A 145 -36.04 7.64 -14.34
C GLY A 145 -36.98 8.61 -13.61
N GLU A 146 -38.17 8.16 -13.24
CA GLU A 146 -39.01 8.89 -12.27
C GLU A 146 -38.60 8.48 -10.85
N LEU A 147 -37.70 9.27 -10.25
CA LEU A 147 -37.06 8.94 -8.97
C LEU A 147 -38.10 8.70 -7.85
N THR A 148 -37.89 7.63 -7.12
CA THR A 148 -38.59 7.29 -5.88
C THR A 148 -37.80 7.73 -4.66
N GLU A 149 -38.40 7.61 -3.47
CA GLU A 149 -37.72 7.93 -2.20
C GLU A 149 -36.43 7.12 -1.98
N ALA A 150 -36.37 5.86 -2.45
CA ALA A 150 -35.16 5.04 -2.36
C ALA A 150 -34.04 5.56 -3.28
N ASP A 151 -34.41 6.07 -4.45
CA ASP A 151 -33.50 6.63 -5.46
C ASP A 151 -32.90 7.95 -4.94
N GLU A 152 -33.76 8.81 -4.42
CA GLU A 152 -33.37 10.07 -3.78
C GLU A 152 -32.43 9.80 -2.58
N GLN A 153 -32.74 8.80 -1.75
CA GLN A 153 -31.90 8.45 -0.61
C GLN A 153 -30.48 7.98 -1.02
N ALA A 154 -30.37 7.18 -2.10
CA ALA A 154 -29.07 6.75 -2.60
C ALA A 154 -28.25 7.92 -3.16
N LEU A 155 -28.90 8.85 -3.85
CA LEU A 155 -28.26 10.08 -4.36
C LEU A 155 -27.84 11.01 -3.22
N GLU A 156 -28.67 11.21 -2.19
CA GLU A 156 -28.32 12.00 -1.01
C GLU A 156 -27.13 11.40 -0.24
N GLU A 157 -27.06 10.07 -0.12
CA GLU A 157 -25.93 9.39 0.51
C GLU A 157 -24.64 9.59 -0.30
N ALA A 158 -24.73 9.49 -1.63
CA ALA A 158 -23.62 9.76 -2.53
C ALA A 158 -23.17 11.23 -2.47
N GLU A 159 -24.10 12.19 -2.46
CA GLU A 159 -23.82 13.63 -2.37
C GLU A 159 -23.07 13.94 -1.07
N LYS A 160 -23.56 13.43 0.06
CA LYS A 160 -22.87 13.57 1.35
C LYS A 160 -21.48 12.94 1.34
N THR A 161 -21.27 11.85 0.61
CA THR A 161 -19.97 11.20 0.49
C THR A 161 -18.99 12.06 -0.32
N ILE A 162 -19.49 12.75 -1.35
CA ILE A 162 -18.71 13.75 -2.11
C ILE A 162 -18.35 14.95 -1.22
N ASP A 163 -19.26 15.44 -0.39
CA ASP A 163 -18.95 16.52 0.56
C ASP A 163 -17.82 16.13 1.52
N ASN A 164 -17.88 14.91 2.08
CA ASN A 164 -16.81 14.42 2.96
C ASN A 164 -15.49 14.21 2.20
N TYR A 165 -15.54 13.78 0.93
CA TYR A 165 -14.37 13.69 0.06
C TYR A 165 -13.69 15.06 -0.10
N VAL A 166 -14.48 16.10 -0.40
CA VAL A 166 -13.96 17.47 -0.54
C VAL A 166 -13.38 17.95 0.80
N GLU A 167 -14.07 17.71 1.91
CA GLU A 167 -13.56 18.04 3.25
C GLU A 167 -12.25 17.32 3.57
N ALA A 168 -12.08 16.06 3.16
CA ALA A 168 -10.83 15.33 3.33
C ALA A 168 -9.68 16.00 2.56
N PHE A 169 -9.90 16.42 1.31
CA PHE A 169 -8.90 17.15 0.53
C PHE A 169 -8.56 18.53 1.11
N GLU A 170 -9.55 19.28 1.58
CA GLU A 170 -9.35 20.57 2.28
C GLU A 170 -8.56 20.41 3.58
N ASN A 171 -8.67 19.24 4.23
CA ASN A 171 -7.89 18.87 5.41
C ASN A 171 -6.56 18.16 5.07
N HIS A 172 -6.22 18.03 3.78
CA HIS A 172 -5.01 17.36 3.28
C HIS A 172 -4.93 15.84 3.59
N ASP A 173 -6.07 15.18 3.86
CA ASP A 173 -6.17 13.76 4.15
C ASP A 173 -6.48 12.96 2.87
N LEU A 174 -5.43 12.59 2.15
CA LEU A 174 -5.54 11.85 0.88
C LEU A 174 -6.11 10.44 1.09
N LYS A 175 -5.84 9.83 2.24
CA LYS A 175 -6.26 8.47 2.56
C LYS A 175 -7.76 8.40 2.84
N GLU A 176 -8.29 9.36 3.59
CA GLU A 176 -9.72 9.49 3.82
C GLU A 176 -10.44 9.88 2.53
N GLY A 177 -9.86 10.80 1.73
CA GLY A 177 -10.38 11.13 0.40
C GLY A 177 -10.55 9.89 -0.50
N LEU A 178 -9.52 9.05 -0.62
CA LEU A 178 -9.64 7.79 -1.39
C LEU A 178 -10.68 6.83 -0.79
N SER A 179 -10.80 6.79 0.54
CA SER A 179 -11.79 5.95 1.21
C SER A 179 -13.22 6.38 0.88
N HIS A 180 -13.50 7.69 0.80
CA HIS A 180 -14.78 8.22 0.33
C HIS A 180 -15.04 7.92 -1.16
N ALA A 181 -14.03 8.01 -2.03
CA ALA A 181 -14.18 7.63 -3.43
C ALA A 181 -14.58 6.15 -3.59
N ILE A 182 -13.96 5.24 -2.82
CA ILE A 182 -14.32 3.81 -2.80
C ILE A 182 -15.73 3.60 -2.25
N GLU A 183 -16.16 4.40 -1.26
CA GLU A 183 -17.50 4.30 -0.68
C GLU A 183 -18.60 4.62 -1.70
N LEU A 184 -18.37 5.52 -2.66
CA LEU A 184 -19.32 5.76 -3.76
C LEU A 184 -19.60 4.49 -4.57
N ALA A 185 -18.57 3.68 -4.85
CA ALA A 185 -18.75 2.40 -5.53
C ALA A 185 -19.59 1.42 -4.69
N ARG A 186 -19.41 1.42 -3.37
CA ARG A 186 -20.17 0.56 -2.44
C ARG A 186 -21.63 1.00 -2.29
N ILE A 187 -21.88 2.31 -2.24
CA ILE A 187 -23.24 2.87 -2.24
C ILE A 187 -23.96 2.44 -3.52
N GLY A 188 -23.32 2.62 -4.68
CA GLY A 188 -23.85 2.23 -5.97
C GLY A 188 -24.12 0.72 -6.09
N ASP A 189 -23.16 -0.13 -5.70
CA ASP A 189 -23.33 -1.60 -5.75
C ASP A 189 -24.43 -2.09 -4.78
N ARG A 190 -24.50 -1.50 -3.59
CA ARG A 190 -25.56 -1.79 -2.60
C ARG A 190 -26.93 -1.41 -3.16
N TYR A 191 -27.09 -0.19 -3.65
CA TYR A 191 -28.34 0.28 -4.24
C TYR A 191 -28.78 -0.61 -5.41
N LEU A 192 -27.88 -0.89 -6.37
CA LEU A 192 -28.17 -1.78 -7.50
C LEU A 192 -28.56 -3.20 -7.04
N SER A 193 -27.95 -3.68 -5.96
CA SER A 193 -28.21 -5.01 -5.39
C SER A 193 -29.51 -5.09 -4.58
N GLU A 194 -29.94 -4.00 -3.94
CA GLU A 194 -31.20 -3.93 -3.19
C GLU A 194 -32.41 -3.76 -4.11
N GLU A 195 -32.29 -2.98 -5.19
CA GLU A 195 -33.38 -2.77 -6.16
C GLU A 195 -33.63 -3.98 -7.07
N GLU A 196 -32.61 -4.83 -7.26
CA GLU A 196 -32.64 -6.04 -8.09
C GLU A 196 -33.34 -5.84 -9.46
N PRO A 197 -32.90 -4.92 -10.33
CA PRO A 197 -33.60 -4.59 -11.59
C PRO A 197 -33.68 -5.76 -12.59
N TRP A 198 -32.91 -6.84 -12.40
CA TRP A 198 -33.06 -8.09 -13.15
C TRP A 198 -34.31 -8.89 -12.74
N ASN A 199 -34.77 -8.75 -11.50
CA ASN A 199 -35.99 -9.36 -10.96
C ASN A 199 -37.18 -8.41 -10.99
N ASN A 200 -36.94 -7.09 -11.06
CA ASN A 200 -37.97 -6.06 -11.01
C ASN A 200 -37.90 -5.17 -12.26
N GLU A 201 -38.63 -5.55 -13.33
CA GLU A 201 -38.59 -4.83 -14.61
C GLU A 201 -39.07 -3.39 -14.51
N ASP A 202 -40.02 -3.13 -13.60
CA ASP A 202 -40.63 -1.81 -13.37
C ASP A 202 -39.66 -0.81 -12.73
N ARG A 203 -38.47 -1.25 -12.29
CA ARG A 203 -37.45 -0.42 -11.63
C ARG A 203 -36.17 -0.26 -12.44
N ARG A 204 -36.09 -0.87 -13.62
CA ARG A 204 -34.86 -0.88 -14.44
C ARG A 204 -34.42 0.53 -14.82
N GLU A 205 -35.37 1.38 -15.18
CA GLU A 205 -35.10 2.73 -15.67
C GLU A 205 -34.48 3.59 -14.56
N GLU A 206 -35.15 3.71 -13.41
CA GLU A 206 -34.65 4.50 -12.28
C GLU A 206 -33.33 3.94 -11.74
N THR A 207 -33.23 2.62 -11.58
CA THR A 207 -32.04 1.98 -11.00
C THR A 207 -30.80 2.23 -11.86
N ILE A 208 -30.91 2.07 -13.17
CA ILE A 208 -29.77 2.32 -14.07
C ILE A 208 -29.50 3.82 -14.19
N HIS A 209 -30.53 4.67 -14.23
CA HIS A 209 -30.37 6.11 -14.22
C HIS A 209 -29.50 6.55 -13.03
N VAL A 210 -29.90 6.21 -11.80
CA VAL A 210 -29.19 6.57 -10.56
C VAL A 210 -27.79 5.96 -10.53
N SER A 211 -27.64 4.68 -10.87
CA SER A 211 -26.35 3.99 -10.80
C SER A 211 -25.32 4.62 -11.74
N VAL A 212 -25.73 5.06 -12.93
CA VAL A 212 -24.83 5.75 -13.88
C VAL A 212 -24.40 7.13 -13.36
N GLN A 213 -25.27 7.88 -12.66
CA GLN A 213 -24.86 9.14 -12.01
C GLN A 213 -23.80 8.90 -10.93
N ILE A 214 -23.96 7.84 -10.13
CA ILE A 214 -22.98 7.47 -9.10
C ILE A 214 -21.64 7.07 -9.74
N ILE A 215 -21.65 6.38 -10.89
CA ILE A 215 -20.42 6.06 -11.64
C ILE A 215 -19.70 7.32 -12.11
N ARG A 216 -20.45 8.34 -12.56
CA ARG A 216 -19.86 9.65 -12.93
C ARG A 216 -19.14 10.29 -11.74
N ALA A 217 -19.78 10.33 -10.58
CA ALA A 217 -19.16 10.85 -9.35
C ALA A 217 -17.92 10.03 -8.92
N LEU A 218 -18.02 8.70 -8.99
CA LEU A 218 -16.92 7.78 -8.70
C LEU A 218 -15.72 8.02 -9.62
N GLY A 219 -15.94 8.17 -10.93
CA GLY A 219 -14.86 8.42 -11.89
C GLY A 219 -14.13 9.74 -11.63
N ALA A 220 -14.86 10.81 -11.31
CA ALA A 220 -14.29 12.11 -10.97
C ALA A 220 -13.46 12.07 -9.68
N THR A 221 -14.00 11.45 -8.62
CA THR A 221 -13.33 11.36 -7.32
C THR A 221 -12.13 10.40 -7.32
N LEU A 222 -12.09 9.44 -8.26
CA LEU A 222 -10.93 8.58 -8.48
C LEU A 222 -9.78 9.26 -9.23
N TYR A 223 -10.03 10.37 -9.96
CA TYR A 223 -9.03 11.00 -10.84
C TYR A 223 -7.68 11.32 -10.17
N PRO A 224 -7.64 11.88 -8.94
CA PRO A 224 -6.36 12.16 -8.28
C PRO A 224 -5.55 10.89 -7.98
N PHE A 225 -6.19 9.73 -7.93
CA PHE A 225 -5.58 8.46 -7.55
C PHE A 225 -5.31 7.56 -8.75
N THR A 226 -6.25 7.41 -9.67
CA THR A 226 -6.19 6.49 -10.83
C THR A 226 -6.57 7.21 -12.13
N PRO A 227 -5.72 8.14 -12.62
CA PRO A 227 -6.05 8.98 -13.77
C PRO A 227 -6.28 8.18 -15.07
N GLU A 228 -5.49 7.14 -15.34
CA GLU A 228 -5.67 6.33 -16.56
C GLU A 228 -7.00 5.56 -16.53
N THR A 229 -7.41 5.11 -15.35
CA THR A 229 -8.69 4.44 -15.12
C THR A 229 -9.84 5.44 -15.25
N THR A 230 -9.68 6.67 -14.74
CA THR A 230 -10.69 7.72 -14.92
C THR A 230 -10.91 8.03 -16.40
N GLU A 231 -9.86 8.15 -17.20
CA GLU A 231 -9.99 8.35 -18.67
C GLU A 231 -10.83 7.23 -19.32
N LYS A 232 -10.62 5.98 -18.92
CA LYS A 232 -11.46 4.85 -19.39
C LYS A 232 -12.92 4.97 -18.95
N ILE A 233 -13.17 5.46 -17.73
CA ILE A 233 -14.52 5.72 -17.23
C ILE A 233 -15.16 6.86 -18.04
N GLU A 234 -14.42 7.91 -18.38
CA GLU A 234 -14.87 9.00 -19.25
C GLU A 234 -15.27 8.48 -20.63
N ASP A 235 -14.42 7.65 -21.24
CA ASP A 235 -14.70 7.04 -22.54
C ASP A 235 -15.97 6.16 -22.48
N MET A 236 -16.16 5.41 -21.38
CA MET A 236 -17.34 4.57 -21.19
C MET A 236 -18.61 5.36 -20.88
N LEU A 237 -18.50 6.49 -20.16
CA LEU A 237 -19.62 7.39 -19.89
C LEU A 237 -19.86 8.36 -21.05
N ASN A 238 -18.92 8.49 -21.98
CA ASN A 238 -18.90 9.52 -23.02
C ASN A 238 -19.10 10.93 -22.43
N ALA A 239 -18.40 11.23 -21.34
CA ALA A 239 -18.50 12.49 -20.61
C ALA A 239 -17.17 12.83 -19.95
N GLU A 240 -16.80 14.11 -19.97
CA GLU A 240 -15.64 14.63 -19.23
C GLU A 240 -15.98 14.71 -17.73
N ILE A 241 -15.16 14.06 -16.89
CA ILE A 241 -15.32 13.95 -15.44
C ILE A 241 -14.01 14.26 -14.68
N HIS A 242 -12.91 14.57 -15.38
CA HIS A 242 -11.64 14.97 -14.75
C HIS A 242 -11.50 16.50 -14.59
N THR A 243 -10.80 16.90 -13.53
CA THR A 243 -10.43 18.30 -13.28
C THR A 243 -9.29 18.72 -14.22
N SER A 244 -9.42 19.88 -14.85
CA SER A 244 -8.40 20.48 -15.72
C SER A 244 -8.21 21.97 -15.40
N GLU A 245 -7.26 22.63 -16.07
CA GLU A 245 -6.97 24.05 -15.79
C GLU A 245 -8.24 24.92 -16.01
N GLY A 246 -8.75 25.50 -14.92
CA GLY A 246 -9.95 26.33 -14.94
C GLY A 246 -11.27 25.56 -14.96
N VAL A 247 -11.24 24.22 -14.86
CA VAL A 247 -12.43 23.36 -14.80
C VAL A 247 -12.32 22.47 -13.57
N ASP A 248 -13.16 22.73 -12.58
CA ASP A 248 -13.30 21.86 -11.42
C ASP A 248 -14.47 20.90 -11.63
N ALA A 249 -14.15 19.62 -11.85
CA ALA A 249 -15.16 18.59 -12.08
C ALA A 249 -16.03 18.33 -10.84
N LEU A 250 -15.62 18.78 -9.65
CA LEU A 250 -16.37 18.62 -8.40
C LEU A 250 -17.38 19.77 -8.15
N VAL A 251 -17.32 20.88 -8.90
CA VAL A 251 -18.11 22.10 -8.65
C VAL A 251 -19.47 22.11 -9.36
N ASP A 252 -19.62 21.36 -10.46
CA ASP A 252 -20.94 21.08 -11.07
C ASP A 252 -21.53 19.82 -10.41
N PRO A 253 -22.86 19.67 -10.24
CA PRO A 253 -23.41 18.48 -9.60
C PRO A 253 -22.89 17.22 -10.29
N LEU A 254 -22.04 16.46 -9.59
CA LEU A 254 -21.50 15.20 -10.07
C LEU A 254 -22.62 14.18 -10.30
N LEU A 255 -23.67 14.29 -9.49
CA LEU A 255 -24.92 13.56 -9.59
C LEU A 255 -25.92 14.36 -10.43
N GLY A 256 -26.36 13.81 -11.57
CA GLY A 256 -27.38 14.42 -12.44
C GLY A 256 -26.85 15.07 -13.73
N GLY A 257 -25.56 14.96 -14.03
CA GLY A 257 -24.95 15.53 -15.25
C GLY A 257 -25.12 14.70 -16.52
N LEU A 258 -25.66 13.48 -16.44
CA LEU A 258 -25.96 12.65 -17.61
C LEU A 258 -27.46 12.61 -17.84
N GLU A 259 -27.91 13.45 -18.77
CA GLU A 259 -29.34 13.60 -19.12
C GLU A 259 -29.90 12.32 -19.76
N PRO A 260 -31.21 12.04 -19.61
CA PRO A 260 -31.84 10.92 -20.30
C PRO A 260 -31.67 10.99 -21.83
N GLY A 261 -31.36 9.87 -22.45
CA GLY A 261 -31.00 9.75 -23.87
C GLY A 261 -29.53 10.09 -24.18
N HIS A 262 -28.71 10.36 -23.16
CA HIS A 262 -27.26 10.46 -23.34
C HIS A 262 -26.68 9.11 -23.77
N GLU A 263 -26.00 9.09 -24.92
CA GLU A 263 -25.33 7.89 -25.45
C GLU A 263 -24.06 7.60 -24.64
N LEU A 264 -24.03 6.43 -24.00
CA LEU A 264 -22.84 5.92 -23.33
C LEU A 264 -21.83 5.40 -24.37
N GLY A 265 -20.57 5.37 -23.97
CA GLY A 265 -19.49 4.86 -24.80
C GLY A 265 -19.36 3.34 -24.77
N LYS A 266 -18.25 2.85 -25.33
CA LYS A 266 -18.01 1.41 -25.43
C LYS A 266 -17.45 0.88 -24.12
N ARG A 267 -18.15 -0.07 -23.51
CA ARG A 267 -17.68 -0.77 -22.31
C ARG A 267 -16.37 -1.50 -22.54
N GLU A 268 -15.47 -1.42 -21.56
CA GLU A 268 -14.23 -2.18 -21.48
C GLU A 268 -13.90 -2.64 -20.06
N ILE A 269 -12.89 -3.49 -19.93
CA ILE A 269 -12.44 -4.01 -18.62
C ILE A 269 -11.50 -2.97 -18.00
N LEU A 270 -11.90 -2.44 -16.84
CA LEU A 270 -11.10 -1.45 -16.09
C LEU A 270 -9.88 -2.08 -15.41
N PHE A 271 -10.11 -3.18 -14.69
CA PHE A 271 -9.12 -3.83 -13.86
C PHE A 271 -9.07 -5.32 -14.17
N GLU A 272 -7.87 -5.87 -14.30
CA GLU A 272 -7.62 -7.31 -14.32
C GLU A 272 -7.15 -7.75 -12.94
N LYS A 273 -7.63 -8.92 -12.49
CA LYS A 273 -7.12 -9.54 -11.27
C LYS A 273 -5.65 -9.91 -11.45
N ILE A 274 -4.87 -9.63 -10.43
CA ILE A 274 -3.44 -9.91 -10.40
C ILE A 274 -3.15 -11.12 -9.52
N ASP A 275 -2.07 -11.81 -9.85
CA ASP A 275 -1.48 -12.87 -9.04
C ASP A 275 -0.04 -12.44 -8.76
N THR A 276 0.28 -12.33 -7.47
CA THR A 276 1.58 -11.89 -6.96
C THR A 276 2.37 -13.05 -6.35
N SER A 277 1.91 -14.30 -6.48
CA SER A 277 2.59 -15.48 -5.93
C SER A 277 4.04 -15.61 -6.41
N ASP A 278 4.31 -15.27 -7.67
CA ASP A 278 5.68 -15.24 -8.23
C ASP A 278 6.57 -14.14 -7.62
N GLN A 279 5.98 -13.15 -6.93
CA GLN A 279 6.67 -12.04 -6.26
C GLN A 279 6.81 -12.26 -4.75
N GLN A 280 5.92 -13.07 -4.18
CA GLN A 280 6.00 -13.54 -2.79
C GLN A 280 7.16 -14.53 -2.58
N GLY A 281 7.73 -15.07 -3.67
CA GLY A 281 8.75 -16.13 -3.66
C GLY A 281 10.22 -15.69 -3.57
N GLU A 282 10.55 -14.44 -3.25
CA GLU A 282 11.95 -14.00 -3.09
C GLU A 282 12.37 -13.70 -1.63
N ASP A 283 11.44 -13.75 -0.66
CA ASP A 283 11.68 -13.45 0.77
C ASP A 283 11.40 -14.64 1.72
N GLU A 284 11.28 -15.87 1.22
CA GLU A 284 11.79 -16.99 2.02
C GLU A 284 13.30 -16.89 1.92
N MET A 285 14.01 -16.75 3.05
CA MET A 285 15.46 -16.96 3.09
C MET A 285 15.79 -18.12 2.15
N GLU A 286 16.59 -17.86 1.10
CA GLU A 286 17.41 -18.90 0.49
C GLU A 286 18.28 -19.47 1.62
N HIS A 287 17.71 -20.41 2.39
CA HIS A 287 18.39 -21.65 2.53
C HIS A 287 18.49 -22.19 1.10
N GLU A 288 19.51 -21.74 0.36
CA GLU A 288 20.25 -22.66 -0.48
C GLU A 288 20.54 -23.84 0.45
N PHE A 289 19.67 -24.86 0.41
CA PHE A 289 20.13 -26.19 0.74
C PHE A 289 21.34 -26.35 -0.13
N ASN A 290 22.51 -26.48 0.50
CA ASN A 290 23.73 -26.70 -0.24
C ASN A 290 23.45 -27.81 -1.26
N GLU A 291 23.44 -27.48 -2.55
CA GLU A 291 23.09 -28.44 -3.62
C GLU A 291 24.09 -29.60 -3.63
N ASP A 292 25.25 -29.41 -2.99
CA ASP A 292 26.17 -30.48 -2.66
C ASP A 292 25.54 -31.44 -1.65
N THR A 293 24.88 -32.48 -2.17
CA THR A 293 24.46 -33.62 -1.37
C THR A 293 25.69 -34.32 -0.78
N ILE A 294 25.71 -34.53 0.54
CA ILE A 294 26.74 -35.36 1.17
C ILE A 294 26.47 -36.85 0.92
N SER A 295 27.52 -37.67 0.89
CA SER A 295 27.34 -39.11 0.78
C SER A 295 26.76 -39.69 2.07
N PHE A 296 26.14 -40.86 1.99
CA PHE A 296 25.70 -41.58 3.19
C PHE A 296 26.88 -41.91 4.12
N ASP A 297 28.07 -42.14 3.58
CA ASP A 297 29.28 -42.37 4.36
C ASP A 297 29.67 -41.12 5.17
N ASP A 298 29.53 -39.93 4.60
CA ASP A 298 29.76 -38.67 5.32
C ASP A 298 28.76 -38.50 6.47
N PHE A 299 27.48 -38.81 6.22
CA PHE A 299 26.45 -38.82 7.27
C PHE A 299 26.76 -39.84 8.38
N GLN A 300 27.20 -41.05 8.04
CA GLN A 300 27.60 -42.06 9.02
C GLN A 300 28.80 -41.64 9.87
N ASN A 301 29.66 -40.77 9.35
CA ASN A 301 30.78 -40.20 10.08
C ASN A 301 30.36 -39.08 11.05
N MET A 302 29.13 -38.57 11.00
CA MET A 302 28.62 -37.56 11.93
C MET A 302 28.22 -38.22 13.27
N ASP A 303 28.76 -37.73 14.38
CA ASP A 303 28.38 -38.18 15.73
C ASP A 303 27.28 -37.27 16.28
N ILE A 304 26.04 -37.52 15.86
CA ILE A 304 24.86 -36.76 16.31
C ILE A 304 24.28 -37.44 17.55
N ARG A 305 24.15 -36.70 18.65
CA ARG A 305 23.65 -37.20 19.93
C ARG A 305 22.60 -36.30 20.53
N THR A 306 21.69 -36.88 21.30
CA THR A 306 20.84 -36.13 22.22
C THR A 306 21.56 -35.98 23.55
N GLY A 307 21.67 -34.75 24.04
CA GLY A 307 22.22 -34.45 25.36
C GLY A 307 21.30 -33.55 26.17
N GLU A 308 21.53 -33.49 27.48
CA GLU A 308 20.81 -32.62 28.40
C GLU A 308 21.66 -31.40 28.74
N VAL A 309 21.07 -30.21 28.71
CA VAL A 309 21.75 -28.97 29.07
C VAL A 309 21.94 -28.91 30.58
N GLU A 310 23.18 -28.90 31.06
CA GLU A 310 23.53 -28.87 32.48
C GLU A 310 23.73 -27.44 33.02
N GLU A 311 24.25 -26.53 32.20
CA GLU A 311 24.63 -25.19 32.64
C GLU A 311 24.62 -24.21 31.45
N VAL A 312 24.04 -23.02 31.67
CA VAL A 312 23.99 -21.94 30.67
C VAL A 312 24.55 -20.65 31.26
N GLU A 313 25.70 -20.21 30.76
CA GLU A 313 26.32 -18.95 31.16
C GLU A 313 26.27 -17.92 30.02
N GLU A 314 26.31 -16.64 30.36
CA GLU A 314 26.54 -15.59 29.37
C GLU A 314 27.98 -15.65 28.85
N HIS A 315 28.12 -15.51 27.53
CA HIS A 315 29.44 -15.43 26.94
C HIS A 315 30.13 -14.10 27.34
N PRO A 316 31.34 -14.12 27.92
CA PRO A 316 31.95 -12.94 28.53
C PRO A 316 32.25 -11.81 27.52
N ASN A 317 32.51 -12.18 26.27
CA ASN A 317 32.90 -11.26 25.19
C ASN A 317 31.89 -11.23 24.01
N ALA A 318 30.64 -11.68 24.20
CA ALA A 318 29.67 -11.73 23.11
C ALA A 318 28.21 -11.55 23.56
N ASP A 319 27.57 -10.48 23.10
CA ASP A 319 26.24 -10.08 23.58
C ASP A 319 25.09 -11.00 23.14
N LYS A 320 25.31 -11.81 22.10
CA LYS A 320 24.31 -12.73 21.52
C LYS A 320 24.57 -14.20 21.83
N LEU A 321 25.67 -14.54 22.50
CA LEU A 321 26.05 -15.94 22.71
C LEU A 321 25.87 -16.36 24.16
N TYR A 322 25.44 -17.61 24.35
CA TYR A 322 25.57 -18.35 25.60
C TYR A 322 26.73 -19.34 25.50
N LYS A 323 27.34 -19.62 26.65
CA LYS A 323 28.22 -20.76 26.87
C LYS A 323 27.38 -21.87 27.51
N VAL A 324 27.13 -22.93 26.75
CA VAL A 324 26.21 -24.00 27.13
C VAL A 324 26.99 -25.29 27.34
N LYS A 325 26.83 -25.93 28.49
CA LYS A 325 27.35 -27.28 28.74
C LYS A 325 26.26 -28.32 28.52
N VAL A 326 26.53 -29.27 27.64
CA VAL A 326 25.59 -30.33 27.27
C VAL A 326 26.16 -31.69 27.64
N ASN A 327 25.46 -32.43 28.49
CA ASN A 327 25.80 -33.79 28.86
C ASN A 327 25.24 -34.78 27.84
N VAL A 328 26.14 -35.45 27.12
CA VAL A 328 25.81 -36.46 26.09
C VAL A 328 26.00 -37.89 26.61
N GLY A 329 25.83 -38.09 27.92
CA GLY A 329 25.82 -39.36 28.63
C GLY A 329 27.12 -39.66 29.39
N LYS A 330 28.24 -39.84 28.68
CA LYS A 330 29.54 -40.18 29.31
C LYS A 330 30.51 -39.00 29.45
N THR A 331 30.18 -37.88 28.81
CA THR A 331 30.98 -36.66 28.81
C THR A 331 30.06 -35.45 28.69
N THR A 332 30.54 -34.32 29.18
CA THR A 332 29.92 -33.01 28.99
C THR A 332 30.74 -32.27 27.93
N LEU A 333 30.08 -31.67 26.96
CA LEU A 333 30.69 -30.86 25.89
C LEU A 333 30.25 -29.41 26.07
N GLN A 334 31.13 -28.47 25.75
CA GLN A 334 30.79 -27.04 25.73
C GLN A 334 30.49 -26.57 24.31
N THR A 335 29.45 -25.76 24.14
CA THR A 335 29.15 -25.05 22.89
C THR A 335 28.92 -23.57 23.16
N CYS A 336 29.33 -22.72 22.21
CA CYS A 336 28.96 -21.31 22.23
C CYS A 336 27.78 -21.10 21.27
N ALA A 337 26.57 -20.93 21.79
CA ALA A 337 25.34 -20.94 21.01
C ALA A 337 24.70 -19.53 20.94
N GLY A 338 24.27 -19.12 19.74
CA GLY A 338 23.65 -17.82 19.47
C GLY A 338 22.18 -17.72 19.90
N LEU A 339 21.83 -18.20 21.09
CA LEU A 339 20.45 -18.37 21.51
C LEU A 339 19.90 -17.26 22.41
N LYS A 340 20.72 -16.27 22.77
CA LYS A 340 20.35 -15.24 23.76
C LYS A 340 19.19 -14.33 23.33
N ASN A 341 18.91 -14.24 22.03
CA ASN A 341 17.78 -13.48 21.50
C ASN A 341 16.47 -14.28 21.46
N PHE A 342 16.54 -15.60 21.65
CA PHE A 342 15.42 -16.52 21.42
C PHE A 342 14.98 -17.25 22.70
N TYR A 343 15.92 -17.50 23.62
CA TYR A 343 15.65 -18.20 24.87
C TYR A 343 16.31 -17.49 26.05
N GLU A 344 15.60 -17.49 27.18
CA GLU A 344 16.18 -17.17 28.48
C GLU A 344 17.01 -18.36 28.99
N LYS A 345 17.95 -18.13 29.91
CA LYS A 345 18.87 -19.18 30.40
C LYS A 345 18.11 -20.31 31.08
N GLU A 346 17.13 -19.94 31.91
CA GLU A 346 16.31 -20.86 32.69
C GLU A 346 15.44 -21.76 31.81
N GLU A 347 15.16 -21.33 30.58
CA GLU A 347 14.42 -22.14 29.61
C GLU A 347 15.28 -23.20 28.94
N LEU A 348 16.60 -23.05 28.95
CA LEU A 348 17.53 -23.99 28.32
C LEU A 348 18.03 -25.04 29.30
N GLU A 349 18.21 -24.69 30.58
CA GLU A 349 18.69 -25.63 31.60
C GLU A 349 17.73 -26.82 31.78
N GLY A 350 18.28 -28.04 31.73
CA GLY A 350 17.51 -29.29 31.80
C GLY A 350 16.78 -29.69 30.51
N LYS A 351 16.81 -28.88 29.44
CA LYS A 351 16.27 -29.30 28.14
C LYS A 351 17.15 -30.35 27.48
N LYS A 352 16.51 -31.25 26.74
CA LYS A 352 17.18 -32.18 25.84
C LYS A 352 17.34 -31.55 24.47
N VAL A 353 18.56 -31.53 23.98
CA VAL A 353 18.96 -30.91 22.71
C VAL A 353 19.71 -31.91 21.84
N VAL A 354 19.69 -31.71 20.53
CA VAL A 354 20.52 -32.47 19.61
C VAL A 354 21.83 -31.72 19.40
N VAL A 355 22.95 -32.43 19.45
CA VAL A 355 24.27 -31.88 19.21
C VAL A 355 25.05 -32.74 18.22
N LEU A 356 25.85 -32.08 17.37
CA LEU A 356 26.89 -32.72 16.57
C LEU A 356 28.19 -32.70 17.38
N ALA A 357 28.57 -33.87 17.90
CA ALA A 357 29.56 -34.04 18.96
C ALA A 357 31.01 -34.24 18.47
N ASN A 358 31.23 -34.43 17.17
CA ASN A 358 32.54 -34.72 16.58
C ASN A 358 33.00 -33.68 15.56
N LEU A 359 32.50 -32.44 15.66
CA LEU A 359 33.11 -31.31 14.95
C LEU A 359 34.48 -31.00 15.55
N GLU A 360 35.36 -30.46 14.71
CA GLU A 360 36.65 -29.94 15.17
C GLU A 360 36.40 -28.78 16.16
N PRO A 361 36.95 -28.83 17.40
CA PRO A 361 36.73 -27.77 18.36
C PRO A 361 37.30 -26.44 17.87
N THR A 362 36.53 -25.37 18.05
CA THR A 362 36.94 -24.01 17.68
C THR A 362 36.90 -23.09 18.88
N GLU A 363 37.62 -21.97 18.81
CA GLU A 363 37.53 -20.90 19.82
C GLU A 363 36.69 -19.76 19.26
N LEU A 364 35.60 -19.43 19.96
CA LEU A 364 34.75 -18.30 19.66
C LEU A 364 35.02 -17.23 20.71
N ARG A 365 35.72 -16.16 20.30
CA ARG A 365 36.05 -15.00 21.15
C ARG A 365 36.67 -15.37 22.51
N GLY A 366 37.53 -16.38 22.49
CA GLY A 366 38.31 -16.85 23.63
C GLY A 366 37.67 -18.00 24.44
N GLU A 367 36.44 -18.41 24.11
CA GLU A 367 35.78 -19.56 24.72
C GLU A 367 35.74 -20.74 23.75
N LYS A 368 35.88 -21.95 24.29
CA LYS A 368 35.93 -23.18 23.50
C LYS A 368 34.53 -23.67 23.12
N SER A 369 34.33 -24.01 21.85
CA SER A 369 33.15 -24.67 21.32
C SER A 369 33.54 -26.04 20.75
N GLU A 370 33.17 -27.10 21.44
CA GLU A 370 33.54 -28.50 21.20
C GLU A 370 32.46 -29.27 20.45
N CYS A 371 31.25 -28.73 20.38
CA CYS A 371 30.14 -29.28 19.61
C CYS A 371 29.27 -28.16 19.04
N MET A 372 28.40 -28.52 18.10
CA MET A 372 27.36 -27.64 17.59
C MET A 372 26.01 -28.13 18.09
N MET A 373 25.24 -27.24 18.71
CA MET A 373 23.88 -27.52 19.12
C MET A 373 22.92 -27.18 17.98
N LEU A 374 22.05 -28.14 17.65
CA LEU A 374 21.01 -28.00 16.64
C LEU A 374 19.73 -27.61 17.36
N ALA A 375 19.38 -26.33 17.30
CA ALA A 375 18.15 -25.79 17.83
C ALA A 375 17.20 -25.45 16.67
N ALA A 376 15.92 -25.76 16.85
CA ALA A 376 14.84 -25.35 15.95
C ALA A 376 13.92 -24.41 16.73
N GLU A 377 13.30 -23.47 16.02
CA GLU A 377 12.36 -22.48 16.58
C GLU A 377 11.10 -23.14 17.18
#